data_AF-A0A1B8EZY2-F1
#
_entry.id   AF-A0A1B8EZY2-F1
#
_cell.length_a   1.000
_cell.length_b   1.000
_cell.length_c   1.000
_cell.angle_alpha   90.00
_cell.angle_beta   90.00
_cell.angle_gamma   90.00
#
_symmetry.space_group_name_H-M   'P 1'
#
loop_
_entity.id
_entity.type
_entity.pdbx_description
1 polymer ?
#
loop_
_entity_poly.entity_id
_entity_poly.type
_entity_poly.pdbx_seq_one_letter_code
_entity_poly.pdbx_strand_id
1 'polypeptide(L)'
;MASGLEVWNPDPSILRVHDEYFIATSSFEYFPGVPIYKSKDLANWELYSHALRTPDDVQLYGVPTGAGVWAPDLSYINGRFYLTSMTRWTYDPTARVWPRVYFMSSHDLINWSKPTWCEPWGIDPSLFHDPNSGRTYLNLMAPNNNLDRIWGIYQCEISLTTGNCVGEYISLWNGTLPHNASARDEGPKMFFKDGFYYLLIAEGGTDDLHRSTIARSLSLKGPWTPAPNNPILFNGAYGFDNLTVQSTGHATFVETSRGDWYATFIARRKINGTSPLGRETFMTTIEWKDGWPILNENKPILLSESFGTTPDQKYPPAPFRDTFRSKVVDSSWYQLRTPYTKNYRSGTHGNSGITFAPNVFSLSDRDTPAAILRKQKSLNMTFSASLLPSTKPLGYLQSIGISVYLSEFQHQDIG
;
A
#
# COMPACT_ATOMS: atom_id res chain seq x y z
N MET A 1 -21.91 -1.48 2.84
CA MET A 1 -20.91 -0.84 1.93
C MET A 1 -19.71 -1.76 1.89
N ALA A 2 -19.07 -1.95 0.72
CA ALA A 2 -17.93 -2.85 0.61
C ALA A 2 -16.92 -2.56 1.74
N SER A 3 -16.71 -3.55 2.61
CA SER A 3 -15.94 -3.37 3.82
C SER A 3 -14.45 -3.32 3.48
N GLY A 4 -13.79 -2.19 3.73
CA GLY A 4 -12.43 -1.92 3.27
C GLY A 4 -11.93 -0.56 3.76
N LEU A 5 -10.67 -0.25 3.47
CA LEU A 5 -10.13 1.08 3.76
C LEU A 5 -10.60 2.03 2.66
N GLU A 6 -11.61 2.84 2.98
CA GLU A 6 -12.06 3.91 2.10
C GLU A 6 -10.86 4.80 1.72
N VAL A 7 -10.82 5.23 0.45
CA VAL A 7 -9.87 6.19 -0.15
C VAL A 7 -8.44 5.72 -0.33
N TRP A 8 -7.53 6.62 -0.71
CA TRP A 8 -6.16 6.32 -1.12
C TRP A 8 -5.41 5.47 -0.08
N ASN A 9 -5.48 4.16 -0.28
CA ASN A 9 -4.89 3.09 0.51
C ASN A 9 -4.49 1.99 -0.47
N PRO A 10 -3.47 2.26 -1.31
CA PRO A 10 -3.01 1.30 -2.30
C PRO A 10 -2.24 0.12 -1.71
N ASP A 11 -2.18 -0.94 -2.49
CA ASP A 11 -1.35 -2.13 -2.32
C ASP A 11 -1.51 -2.78 -0.92
N PRO A 12 -2.74 -3.20 -0.53
CA PRO A 12 -3.01 -3.68 0.81
C PRO A 12 -2.35 -5.05 1.06
N SER A 13 -1.51 -5.11 2.08
CA SER A 13 -1.04 -6.37 2.66
C SER A 13 -1.75 -6.62 3.98
N ILE A 14 -2.69 -7.59 3.95
CA ILE A 14 -3.43 -8.01 5.13
C ILE A 14 -2.71 -9.14 5.86
N LEU A 15 -2.70 -9.06 7.20
CA LEU A 15 -2.14 -10.07 8.09
C LEU A 15 -3.08 -10.30 9.27
N ARG A 16 -3.36 -11.56 9.60
CA ARG A 16 -4.00 -11.93 10.87
C ARG A 16 -2.96 -12.39 11.89
N VAL A 17 -3.05 -11.87 13.11
CA VAL A 17 -2.33 -12.41 14.27
C VAL A 17 -3.34 -12.59 15.40
N HIS A 18 -3.54 -13.84 15.82
CA HIS A 18 -4.62 -14.21 16.74
C HIS A 18 -6.01 -13.77 16.22
N ASP A 19 -6.76 -12.97 16.97
CA ASP A 19 -8.09 -12.47 16.60
C ASP A 19 -8.06 -11.02 16.08
N GLU A 20 -6.89 -10.53 15.69
CA GLU A 20 -6.71 -9.18 15.15
C GLU A 20 -6.17 -9.23 13.73
N TYR A 21 -6.62 -8.26 12.93
CA TYR A 21 -6.27 -8.12 11.52
C TYR A 21 -5.59 -6.77 11.30
N PHE A 22 -4.55 -6.78 10.48
CA PHE A 22 -3.76 -5.59 10.16
C PHE A 22 -3.64 -5.43 8.66
N ILE A 23 -3.72 -4.20 8.16
CA ILE A 23 -3.44 -3.87 6.76
C ILE A 23 -2.36 -2.80 6.69
N ALA A 24 -1.26 -3.07 6.00
CA ALA A 24 -0.32 -2.04 5.57
C ALA A 24 -0.60 -1.63 4.12
N THR A 25 -0.46 -0.34 3.81
CA THR A 25 -0.64 0.21 2.45
C THR A 25 0.55 1.06 2.03
N SER A 26 0.82 1.17 0.74
CA SER A 26 1.89 2.03 0.22
C SER A 26 1.61 3.52 0.47
N SER A 27 2.68 4.32 0.61
CA SER A 27 2.58 5.74 1.00
C SER A 27 3.35 6.69 0.08
N PHE A 28 4.07 6.18 -0.91
CA PHE A 28 4.71 6.97 -1.95
C PHE A 28 5.58 8.10 -1.37
N GLU A 29 5.44 9.33 -1.86
CA GLU A 29 6.15 10.50 -1.37
C GLU A 29 5.64 11.04 -0.02
N TYR A 30 4.60 10.47 0.59
CA TYR A 30 4.01 10.99 1.82
C TYR A 30 4.69 10.46 3.08
N PHE A 31 4.79 11.32 4.10
CA PHE A 31 5.42 11.03 5.38
C PHE A 31 4.53 11.48 6.57
N PRO A 32 4.40 10.75 7.69
CA PRO A 32 4.97 9.43 7.97
C PRO A 32 4.48 8.38 6.95
N GLY A 33 5.32 7.38 6.73
CA GLY A 33 5.15 6.40 5.65
C GLY A 33 4.63 5.06 6.14
N VAL A 34 4.00 4.33 5.22
CA VAL A 34 3.36 3.02 5.43
C VAL A 34 2.37 3.05 6.60
N PRO A 35 1.16 3.61 6.40
CA PRO A 35 0.11 3.52 7.41
C PRO A 35 -0.31 2.06 7.59
N ILE A 36 -0.53 1.69 8.85
CA ILE A 36 -0.98 0.37 9.27
C ILE A 36 -2.31 0.53 9.96
N TYR A 37 -3.31 -0.18 9.45
CA TYR A 37 -4.67 -0.19 9.96
C TYR A 37 -4.92 -1.46 10.77
N LYS A 38 -5.77 -1.36 11.78
CA LYS A 38 -6.15 -2.48 12.66
C LYS A 38 -7.65 -2.71 12.63
N SER A 39 -8.07 -3.97 12.66
CA SER A 39 -9.47 -4.37 12.78
C SER A 39 -9.61 -5.65 13.61
N LYS A 40 -10.80 -5.86 14.17
CA LYS A 40 -11.22 -7.12 14.82
C LYS A 40 -12.33 -7.84 14.05
N ASP A 41 -12.98 -7.16 13.12
CA ASP A 41 -14.17 -7.64 12.43
C ASP A 41 -14.04 -7.55 10.91
N LEU A 42 -12.87 -7.16 10.39
CA LEU A 42 -12.57 -6.93 8.97
C LEU A 42 -13.38 -5.79 8.30
N ALA A 43 -14.35 -5.19 8.97
CA ALA A 43 -15.15 -4.11 8.41
C ALA A 43 -14.77 -2.73 8.92
N ASN A 44 -14.52 -2.63 10.22
CA ASN A 44 -14.20 -1.40 10.89
C ASN A 44 -12.68 -1.35 11.10
N TRP A 45 -12.05 -0.37 10.46
CA TRP A 45 -10.60 -0.22 10.46
C TRP A 45 -10.20 1.11 11.10
N GLU A 46 -9.27 1.05 12.04
CA GLU A 46 -8.64 2.24 12.63
C GLU A 46 -7.21 2.39 12.13
N LEU A 47 -6.75 3.62 11.89
CA LEU A 47 -5.34 3.88 11.63
C LEU A 47 -4.57 3.66 12.94
N TYR A 48 -3.84 2.55 13.02
CA TYR A 48 -3.19 2.09 14.23
C TYR A 48 -1.79 2.68 14.40
N SER A 49 -1.01 2.72 13.32
CA SER A 49 0.36 3.23 13.34
C SER A 49 0.86 3.60 11.94
N HIS A 50 2.10 4.08 11.89
CA HIS A 50 2.90 4.20 10.66
C HIS A 50 4.22 3.49 10.91
N ALA A 51 4.76 2.81 9.90
CA ALA A 51 6.05 2.13 10.06
C ALA A 51 7.24 3.09 9.96
N LEU A 52 7.16 4.10 9.09
CA LEU A 52 8.24 5.04 8.82
C LEU A 52 7.89 6.38 9.49
N ARG A 53 8.53 6.69 10.62
CA ARG A 53 8.09 7.78 11.52
C ARG A 53 9.15 8.86 11.72
N THR A 54 10.38 8.59 11.34
CA THR A 54 11.51 9.52 11.41
C THR A 54 12.17 9.66 10.04
N PRO A 55 12.77 10.82 9.71
CA PRO A 55 13.52 11.00 8.45
C PRO A 55 14.65 10.00 8.24
N ASP A 56 15.18 9.40 9.31
CA ASP A 56 16.20 8.36 9.24
C ASP A 56 15.65 6.98 8.85
N ASP A 57 14.32 6.79 8.88
CA ASP A 57 13.70 5.53 8.45
C ASP A 57 13.59 5.47 6.93
N VAL A 58 13.34 6.62 6.29
CA VAL A 58 13.34 6.77 4.83
C VAL A 58 13.64 8.22 4.49
N GLN A 59 14.51 8.47 3.52
CA GLN A 59 14.80 9.82 3.03
C GLN A 59 14.06 10.04 1.72
N LEU A 60 13.07 10.94 1.69
CA LEU A 60 12.21 11.20 0.53
C LEU A 60 12.48 12.57 -0.13
N TYR A 61 13.66 13.14 0.11
CA TYR A 61 14.08 14.42 -0.48
C TYR A 61 14.06 14.37 -2.01
N GLY A 62 13.49 15.37 -2.66
CA GLY A 62 13.47 15.44 -4.13
C GLY A 62 12.55 14.44 -4.85
N VAL A 63 11.92 13.51 -4.12
CA VAL A 63 11.19 12.38 -4.71
C VAL A 63 10.01 12.88 -5.54
N PRO A 64 9.88 12.52 -6.82
CA PRO A 64 8.76 12.95 -7.66
C PRO A 64 7.44 12.29 -7.21
N THR A 65 6.30 12.90 -7.53
CA THR A 65 4.99 12.28 -7.25
C THR A 65 4.90 10.87 -7.86
N GLY A 66 4.39 9.92 -7.07
CA GLY A 66 4.25 8.53 -7.48
C GLY A 66 5.52 7.70 -7.31
N ALA A 67 6.66 8.29 -6.91
CA ALA A 67 7.81 7.54 -6.42
C ALA A 67 7.70 7.37 -4.88
N GLY A 68 8.81 7.14 -4.20
CA GLY A 68 8.87 6.95 -2.75
C GLY A 68 8.62 5.52 -2.32
N VAL A 69 7.81 5.32 -1.28
CA VAL A 69 7.59 4.02 -0.65
C VAL A 69 6.43 3.28 -1.30
N TRP A 70 6.75 2.20 -2.02
CA TRP A 70 5.78 1.41 -2.77
C TRP A 70 5.24 0.23 -1.95
N ALA A 71 4.60 -0.75 -2.62
CA ALA A 71 3.83 -1.83 -2.00
C ALA A 71 4.54 -2.47 -0.79
N PRO A 72 3.94 -2.40 0.41
CA PRO A 72 4.44 -3.13 1.56
C PRO A 72 3.94 -4.58 1.59
N ASP A 73 4.60 -5.40 2.40
CA ASP A 73 4.06 -6.68 2.85
C ASP A 73 4.28 -6.89 4.35
N LEU A 74 3.24 -7.36 5.04
CA LEU A 74 3.27 -7.74 6.44
C LEU A 74 3.40 -9.25 6.59
N SER A 75 4.33 -9.68 7.43
CA SER A 75 4.49 -11.09 7.80
C SER A 75 4.65 -11.23 9.31
N TYR A 76 4.21 -12.35 9.88
CA TYR A 76 4.45 -12.68 11.28
C TYR A 76 5.30 -13.94 11.40
N ILE A 77 6.54 -13.78 11.85
CA ILE A 77 7.55 -14.84 11.84
C ILE A 77 8.11 -14.96 13.26
N ASN A 78 7.97 -16.13 13.87
CA ASN A 78 8.54 -16.45 15.19
C ASN A 78 8.24 -15.40 16.28
N GLY A 79 6.99 -14.93 16.36
CA GLY A 79 6.57 -13.98 17.40
C GLY A 79 6.90 -12.52 17.10
N ARG A 80 7.30 -12.20 15.87
CA ARG A 80 7.65 -10.83 15.44
C ARG A 80 6.95 -10.47 14.14
N PHE A 81 6.50 -9.22 14.07
CA PHE A 81 6.04 -8.62 12.83
C PHE A 81 7.25 -8.22 11.99
N TYR A 82 7.14 -8.48 10.69
CA TYR A 82 8.04 -8.00 9.66
C TYR A 82 7.24 -7.18 8.67
N LEU A 83 7.85 -6.08 8.23
CA LEU A 83 7.34 -5.27 7.13
C LEU A 83 8.41 -5.24 6.06
N THR A 84 8.10 -5.73 4.87
CA THR A 84 8.96 -5.55 3.69
C THR A 84 8.38 -4.47 2.79
N SER A 85 9.25 -3.69 2.18
CA SER A 85 8.88 -2.68 1.19
C SER A 85 10.13 -2.28 0.41
N MET A 86 10.01 -1.26 -0.42
CA MET A 86 11.05 -0.72 -1.25
C MET A 86 10.84 0.77 -1.43
N THR A 87 11.96 1.47 -1.66
CA THR A 87 11.92 2.90 -1.97
C THR A 87 12.43 3.13 -3.38
N ARG A 88 11.65 3.86 -4.16
CA ARG A 88 12.03 4.41 -5.45
C ARG A 88 12.29 5.89 -5.30
N TRP A 89 13.51 6.37 -5.54
CA TRP A 89 13.80 7.81 -5.39
C TRP A 89 13.54 8.62 -6.65
N THR A 90 13.65 8.01 -7.82
CA THR A 90 13.53 8.73 -9.10
C THR A 90 12.99 7.86 -10.22
N TYR A 91 12.47 8.53 -11.23
CA TYR A 91 12.14 7.98 -12.54
C TYR A 91 13.20 8.46 -13.54
N ASP A 92 14.44 7.98 -13.39
CA ASP A 92 15.50 8.30 -14.34
C ASP A 92 15.68 7.14 -15.33
N PRO A 93 15.20 7.27 -16.58
CA PRO A 93 15.37 6.22 -17.59
C PRO A 93 16.84 6.01 -18.00
N THR A 94 17.70 7.02 -17.75
CA THR A 94 19.13 7.03 -18.09
C THR A 94 19.97 6.47 -16.94
N ALA A 95 19.80 6.99 -15.73
CA ALA A 95 20.56 6.54 -14.54
C ALA A 95 20.10 5.17 -14.02
N ARG A 96 18.90 4.71 -14.42
CA ARG A 96 18.40 3.34 -14.16
C ARG A 96 18.42 2.99 -12.67
N VAL A 97 18.05 3.96 -11.84
CA VAL A 97 17.98 3.76 -10.38
C VAL A 97 16.79 2.85 -10.08
N TRP A 98 17.09 1.62 -9.69
CA TRP A 98 16.10 0.62 -9.31
C TRP A 98 15.62 0.83 -7.86
N PRO A 99 14.36 0.48 -7.55
CA PRO A 99 13.90 0.50 -6.17
C PRO A 99 14.75 -0.43 -5.29
N ARG A 100 15.08 0.05 -4.09
CA ARG A 100 15.87 -0.73 -3.13
C ARG A 100 14.94 -1.36 -2.11
N VAL A 101 15.00 -2.68 -2.01
CA VAL A 101 14.22 -3.49 -1.09
C VAL A 101 14.81 -3.42 0.31
N TYR A 102 13.95 -3.36 1.32
CA TYR A 102 14.32 -3.46 2.72
C TYR A 102 13.24 -4.19 3.52
N PHE A 103 13.59 -4.60 4.73
CA PHE A 103 12.61 -4.98 5.74
C PHE A 103 12.86 -4.30 7.07
N MET A 104 11.81 -4.21 7.89
CA MET A 104 11.84 -3.76 9.27
C MET A 104 11.15 -4.81 10.14
N SER A 105 11.47 -4.84 11.42
CA SER A 105 10.82 -5.74 12.38
C SER A 105 10.24 -4.99 13.57
N SER A 106 9.16 -5.52 14.14
CA SER A 106 8.48 -4.94 15.29
C SER A 106 7.84 -6.02 16.17
N HIS A 107 7.71 -5.72 17.46
CA HIS A 107 6.97 -6.54 18.40
C HIS A 107 5.49 -6.13 18.51
N ASP A 108 5.16 -4.88 18.15
CA ASP A 108 3.88 -4.25 18.47
C ASP A 108 3.28 -3.45 17.29
N LEU A 109 3.91 -3.49 16.11
CA LEU A 109 3.57 -2.69 14.92
C LEU A 109 3.68 -1.17 15.12
N ILE A 110 4.21 -0.70 16.25
CA ILE A 110 4.37 0.73 16.59
C ILE A 110 5.84 1.11 16.60
N ASN A 111 6.67 0.28 17.23
CA ASN A 111 8.10 0.45 17.40
C ASN A 111 8.81 -0.47 16.41
N TRP A 112 9.30 0.12 15.32
CA TRP A 112 9.99 -0.60 14.26
C TRP A 112 11.51 -0.46 14.38
N SER A 113 12.24 -1.52 14.03
CA SER A 113 13.68 -1.45 13.85
C SER A 113 14.04 -0.50 12.72
N LYS A 114 15.32 -0.09 12.63
CA LYS A 114 15.81 0.54 11.40
C LYS A 114 15.69 -0.43 10.20
N PRO A 115 15.58 0.09 8.96
CA PRO A 115 15.54 -0.75 7.78
C PRO A 115 16.80 -1.60 7.63
N THR A 116 16.62 -2.90 7.43
CA THR A 116 17.65 -3.80 6.93
C THR A 116 17.53 -3.86 5.42
N TRP A 117 18.54 -3.38 4.71
CA TRP A 117 18.56 -3.38 3.25
C TRP A 117 18.81 -4.78 2.71
N CYS A 118 18.02 -5.17 1.71
CA CYS A 118 18.17 -6.47 1.07
C CYS A 118 19.16 -6.39 -0.10
N GLU A 119 19.81 -7.51 -0.38
CA GLU A 119 20.68 -7.64 -1.55
C GLU A 119 19.88 -7.53 -2.86
N PRO A 120 18.77 -8.27 -3.07
CA PRO A 120 17.92 -8.10 -4.25
C PRO A 120 17.39 -6.68 -4.41
N TRP A 121 17.33 -6.26 -5.67
CA TRP A 121 16.60 -5.08 -6.11
C TRP A 121 15.42 -5.53 -6.96
N GLY A 122 14.37 -4.72 -6.99
CA GLY A 122 13.11 -5.08 -7.60
C GLY A 122 11.96 -4.44 -6.85
N ILE A 123 10.76 -4.95 -7.09
CA ILE A 123 9.53 -4.41 -6.49
C ILE A 123 8.69 -5.52 -5.87
N ASP A 124 7.71 -5.09 -5.12
CA ASP A 124 6.74 -5.87 -4.35
C ASP A 124 7.36 -7.00 -3.52
N PRO A 125 8.32 -6.70 -2.64
CA PRO A 125 8.95 -7.69 -1.80
C PRO A 125 7.96 -8.26 -0.78
N SER A 126 7.93 -9.58 -0.61
CA SER A 126 7.15 -10.29 0.40
C SER A 126 7.98 -11.38 1.06
N LEU A 127 7.88 -11.49 2.39
CA LEU A 127 8.52 -12.57 3.14
C LEU A 127 7.56 -13.74 3.32
N PHE A 128 7.99 -14.91 2.86
CA PHE A 128 7.30 -16.17 3.12
C PHE A 128 8.12 -17.02 4.08
N HIS A 129 7.54 -17.34 5.24
CA HIS A 129 8.14 -18.28 6.18
C HIS A 129 7.57 -19.68 5.90
N ASP A 130 8.43 -20.57 5.40
CA ASP A 130 8.02 -21.92 5.02
C ASP A 130 7.75 -22.78 6.26
N PRO A 131 6.50 -23.24 6.47
CA PRO A 131 6.17 -24.07 7.62
C PRO A 131 6.84 -25.45 7.61
N ASN A 132 7.32 -25.92 6.45
CA ASN A 132 7.93 -27.26 6.35
C ASN A 132 9.42 -27.27 6.70
N SER A 133 10.18 -26.28 6.21
CA SER A 133 11.62 -26.18 6.47
C SER A 133 11.99 -25.24 7.64
N GLY A 134 11.07 -24.36 8.05
CA GLY A 134 11.36 -23.30 9.02
C GLY A 134 12.27 -22.19 8.48
N ARG A 135 12.49 -22.14 7.16
CA ARG A 135 13.30 -21.12 6.48
C ARG A 135 12.42 -19.98 5.99
N THR A 136 13.02 -18.82 5.80
CA THR A 136 12.32 -17.63 5.27
C THR A 136 12.84 -17.29 3.89
N TYR A 137 11.92 -16.99 2.99
CA TYR A 137 12.17 -16.65 1.60
C TYR A 137 11.68 -15.24 1.30
N LEU A 138 12.46 -14.49 0.54
CA LEU A 138 12.05 -13.21 -0.04
C LEU A 138 11.56 -13.49 -1.46
N ASN A 139 10.29 -13.18 -1.71
CA ASN A 139 9.68 -13.15 -3.04
C ASN A 139 9.60 -11.72 -3.54
N LEU A 140 9.84 -11.48 -4.82
CA LEU A 140 9.77 -10.15 -5.42
C LEU A 140 9.58 -10.22 -6.94
N MET A 141 9.14 -9.13 -7.53
CA MET A 141 9.25 -8.90 -8.97
C MET A 141 10.62 -8.33 -9.30
N ALA A 142 11.29 -8.93 -10.28
CA ALA A 142 12.53 -8.41 -10.85
C ALA A 142 12.53 -8.60 -12.38
N PRO A 143 13.28 -7.80 -13.15
CA PRO A 143 13.44 -8.05 -14.57
C PRO A 143 14.44 -9.18 -14.83
N ASN A 144 14.25 -9.93 -15.91
CA ASN A 144 15.18 -10.97 -16.36
C ASN A 144 16.57 -10.44 -16.70
N ASN A 145 16.63 -9.29 -17.35
CA ASN A 145 17.85 -8.59 -17.74
C ASN A 145 17.52 -7.11 -18.04
N ASN A 146 18.57 -6.32 -18.29
CA ASN A 146 18.45 -4.89 -18.51
C ASN A 146 18.08 -4.48 -19.95
N LEU A 147 18.02 -5.43 -20.88
CA LEU A 147 17.72 -5.21 -22.30
C LEU A 147 16.22 -5.43 -22.56
N ASP A 148 15.74 -6.65 -22.35
CA ASP A 148 14.37 -7.06 -22.69
C ASP A 148 13.37 -6.62 -21.61
N ARG A 149 13.84 -6.50 -20.36
CA ARG A 149 13.05 -6.09 -19.18
C ARG A 149 11.75 -6.86 -19.07
N ILE A 150 11.85 -8.15 -19.33
CA ILE A 150 10.73 -9.06 -19.12
C ILE A 150 10.68 -9.30 -17.62
N TRP A 151 9.53 -9.00 -17.04
CA TRP A 151 9.31 -9.13 -15.61
C TRP A 151 9.03 -10.58 -15.26
N GLY A 152 9.38 -10.94 -14.03
CA GLY A 152 9.25 -12.28 -13.49
C GLY A 152 9.15 -12.22 -11.98
N ILE A 153 8.52 -13.24 -11.38
CA ILE A 153 8.62 -13.45 -9.94
C ILE A 153 9.87 -14.24 -9.61
N TYR A 154 10.65 -13.73 -8.67
CA TYR A 154 11.88 -14.34 -8.20
C TYR A 154 11.83 -14.60 -6.71
N GLN A 155 12.66 -15.55 -6.26
CA GLN A 155 12.79 -15.93 -4.86
C GLN A 155 14.24 -16.19 -4.48
N CYS A 156 14.61 -15.85 -3.24
CA CYS A 156 15.76 -16.44 -2.56
C CYS A 156 15.43 -16.74 -1.10
N GLU A 157 16.15 -17.67 -0.48
CA GLU A 157 16.19 -17.74 0.99
C GLU A 157 16.89 -16.48 1.52
N ILE A 158 16.38 -15.88 2.59
CA ILE A 158 16.89 -14.61 3.11
C ILE A 158 17.31 -14.70 4.57
N SER A 159 18.47 -14.11 4.87
CA SER A 159 18.90 -13.88 6.25
C SER A 159 18.13 -12.68 6.84
N LEU A 160 17.25 -12.94 7.81
CA LEU A 160 16.53 -11.89 8.55
C LEU A 160 17.43 -11.04 9.47
N THR A 161 18.73 -11.34 9.54
CA THR A 161 19.72 -10.52 10.25
C THR A 161 20.43 -9.54 9.33
N THR A 162 20.74 -9.96 8.09
CA THR A 162 21.62 -9.20 7.19
C THR A 162 20.93 -8.69 5.93
N GLY A 163 19.79 -9.25 5.53
CA GLY A 163 19.13 -8.96 4.26
C GLY A 163 19.76 -9.62 3.03
N ASN A 164 20.78 -10.46 3.22
CA ASN A 164 21.43 -11.17 2.12
C ASN A 164 20.58 -12.35 1.65
N CYS A 165 20.62 -12.60 0.33
CA CYS A 165 20.16 -13.87 -0.19
C CYS A 165 21.13 -14.98 0.21
N VAL A 166 20.59 -16.13 0.58
CA VAL A 166 21.34 -17.33 0.91
C VAL A 166 21.01 -18.39 -0.12
N GLY A 167 22.04 -18.91 -0.80
CA GLY A 167 21.84 -19.92 -1.82
C GLY A 167 21.31 -19.36 -3.14
N GLU A 168 20.39 -20.08 -3.76
CA GLU A 168 19.97 -19.85 -5.14
C GLU A 168 18.93 -18.72 -5.26
N TYR A 169 19.10 -17.85 -6.26
CA TYR A 169 18.11 -16.88 -6.70
C TYR A 169 17.34 -17.45 -7.90
N ILE A 170 16.08 -17.84 -7.70
CA ILE A 170 15.30 -18.60 -8.68
C ILE A 170 14.19 -17.76 -9.29
N SER A 171 13.92 -17.95 -10.58
CA SER A 171 12.67 -17.50 -11.20
C SER A 171 11.58 -18.53 -10.88
N LEU A 172 10.45 -18.08 -10.34
CA LEU A 172 9.34 -18.93 -9.94
C LEU A 172 8.33 -19.09 -11.07
N TRP A 173 7.63 -18.01 -11.42
CA TRP A 173 6.49 -18.04 -12.31
C TRP A 173 6.35 -16.70 -13.02
N ASN A 174 5.97 -16.75 -14.30
CA ASN A 174 5.85 -15.58 -15.19
C ASN A 174 4.38 -15.23 -15.47
N GLY A 175 3.47 -15.66 -14.59
CA GLY A 175 2.04 -15.40 -14.72
C GLY A 175 1.35 -16.18 -15.84
N THR A 176 0.24 -15.62 -16.30
CA THR A 176 -0.67 -16.18 -17.31
C THR A 176 -0.72 -15.36 -18.60
N LEU A 177 -0.27 -14.10 -18.56
CA LEU A 177 -0.20 -13.24 -19.73
C LEU A 177 0.99 -13.61 -20.65
N PRO A 178 1.00 -13.16 -21.91
CA PRO A 178 2.14 -13.36 -22.79
C PRO A 178 3.41 -12.78 -22.17
N HIS A 179 4.45 -13.61 -22.01
CA HIS A 179 5.69 -13.28 -21.31
C HIS A 179 6.50 -12.21 -22.05
N ASN A 180 6.16 -10.94 -21.79
CA ASN A 180 6.76 -9.74 -22.36
C ASN A 180 6.68 -8.57 -21.36
N ALA A 181 7.27 -7.42 -21.71
CA ALA A 181 7.36 -6.27 -20.81
C ALA A 181 6.01 -5.66 -20.37
N SER A 182 4.90 -5.99 -21.04
CA SER A 182 3.55 -5.53 -20.71
C SER A 182 2.80 -6.47 -19.76
N ALA A 183 3.29 -7.71 -19.54
CA ALA A 183 2.66 -8.67 -18.64
C ALA A 183 2.63 -8.18 -17.18
N ARG A 184 3.73 -7.57 -16.73
CA ARG A 184 3.83 -6.90 -15.41
C ARG A 184 3.39 -7.80 -14.26
N ASP A 185 3.89 -9.02 -14.26
CA ASP A 185 3.76 -9.97 -13.17
C ASP A 185 4.48 -9.45 -11.92
N GLU A 186 3.68 -9.05 -10.93
CA GLU A 186 4.11 -8.30 -9.74
C GLU A 186 3.36 -8.76 -8.47
N GLY A 187 3.58 -8.10 -7.34
CA GLY A 187 2.81 -8.35 -6.12
C GLY A 187 2.82 -9.79 -5.57
N PRO A 188 3.94 -10.55 -5.58
CA PRO A 188 3.91 -11.96 -5.19
C PRO A 188 3.54 -12.14 -3.72
N LYS A 189 2.49 -12.94 -3.46
CA LYS A 189 2.08 -13.40 -2.13
C LYS A 189 2.10 -14.93 -2.10
N MET A 190 3.09 -15.49 -1.40
CA MET A 190 3.20 -16.94 -1.23
C MET A 190 2.59 -17.38 0.10
N PHE A 191 1.83 -18.48 0.09
CA PHE A 191 1.31 -19.12 1.30
C PHE A 191 1.22 -20.64 1.12
N PHE A 192 1.18 -21.39 2.22
CA PHE A 192 1.05 -22.84 2.21
C PHE A 192 -0.33 -23.26 2.73
N LYS A 193 -1.03 -24.13 1.98
CA LYS A 193 -2.36 -24.64 2.34
C LYS A 193 -2.56 -26.03 1.76
N ASP A 194 -3.09 -26.95 2.56
CA ASP A 194 -3.48 -28.32 2.16
C ASP A 194 -2.41 -29.08 1.34
N GLY A 195 -1.15 -28.95 1.73
CA GLY A 195 -0.03 -29.63 1.06
C GLY A 195 0.52 -28.92 -0.18
N PHE A 196 -0.01 -27.76 -0.54
CA PHE A 196 0.46 -26.96 -1.68
C PHE A 196 1.01 -25.61 -1.24
N TYR A 197 2.07 -25.18 -1.93
CA TYR A 197 2.46 -23.78 -2.00
C TYR A 197 1.59 -23.09 -3.04
N TYR A 198 0.97 -21.99 -2.67
CA TYR A 198 0.24 -21.10 -3.58
C TYR A 198 1.06 -19.85 -3.80
N LEU A 199 1.10 -19.37 -5.04
CA LEU A 199 1.71 -18.11 -5.44
C LEU A 199 0.65 -17.25 -6.12
N LEU A 200 0.18 -16.25 -5.40
CA LEU A 200 -0.73 -15.22 -5.88
C LEU A 200 0.09 -14.04 -6.40
N ILE A 201 -0.24 -13.51 -7.56
CA ILE A 201 0.44 -12.37 -8.19
C ILE A 201 -0.60 -11.40 -8.78
N ALA A 202 -0.14 -10.18 -9.08
CA ALA A 202 -0.84 -9.25 -9.96
C ALA A 202 -0.28 -9.31 -11.38
N GLU A 203 -1.10 -9.01 -12.38
CA GLU A 203 -0.69 -8.91 -13.79
C GLU A 203 -1.41 -7.75 -14.50
N GLY A 204 -0.89 -7.34 -15.66
CA GLY A 204 -1.48 -6.34 -16.56
C GLY A 204 -1.20 -4.88 -16.18
N GLY A 205 -0.47 -4.65 -15.09
CA GLY A 205 -0.21 -3.34 -14.52
C GLY A 205 -1.43 -2.73 -13.82
N THR A 206 -1.20 -1.77 -12.91
CA THR A 206 -2.19 -1.22 -11.97
C THR A 206 -3.28 -0.28 -12.57
N ASP A 207 -3.59 -0.41 -13.87
CA ASP A 207 -4.58 0.39 -14.58
C ASP A 207 -5.77 -0.47 -15.08
N ASP A 208 -6.38 -0.17 -16.22
CA ASP A 208 -7.55 -0.87 -16.77
C ASP A 208 -7.35 -2.39 -16.93
N LEU A 209 -6.12 -2.84 -17.22
CA LEU A 209 -5.80 -4.27 -17.42
C LEU A 209 -5.46 -5.03 -16.13
N HIS A 210 -5.49 -4.36 -14.98
CA HIS A 210 -5.07 -4.93 -13.70
C HIS A 210 -5.91 -6.15 -13.31
N ARG A 211 -5.25 -7.23 -12.89
CA ARG A 211 -5.88 -8.48 -12.47
C ARG A 211 -5.04 -9.18 -11.40
N SER A 212 -5.64 -10.12 -10.66
CA SER A 212 -4.89 -11.08 -9.83
C SER A 212 -4.99 -12.49 -10.40
N THR A 213 -3.88 -13.21 -10.37
CA THR A 213 -3.78 -14.60 -10.83
C THR A 213 -3.02 -15.45 -9.82
N ILE A 214 -3.34 -16.75 -9.78
CA ILE A 214 -2.76 -17.66 -8.79
C ILE A 214 -2.31 -18.96 -9.45
N ALA A 215 -1.21 -19.51 -8.94
CA ALA A 215 -0.73 -20.85 -9.26
C ALA A 215 -0.41 -21.61 -7.98
N ARG A 216 -0.29 -22.94 -8.07
CA ARG A 216 0.15 -23.79 -6.96
C ARG A 216 1.21 -24.80 -7.36
N SER A 217 2.00 -25.25 -6.40
CA SER A 217 2.98 -26.32 -6.58
C SER A 217 3.11 -27.18 -5.33
N LEU A 218 3.59 -28.41 -5.50
CA LEU A 218 4.01 -29.29 -4.40
C LEU A 218 5.42 -28.94 -3.89
N SER A 219 6.13 -28.05 -4.59
CA SER A 219 7.51 -27.64 -4.29
C SER A 219 7.61 -26.12 -4.28
N LEU A 220 8.39 -25.58 -3.34
CA LEU A 220 8.72 -24.14 -3.26
C LEU A 220 9.28 -23.57 -4.57
N LYS A 221 9.93 -24.41 -5.38
CA LYS A 221 10.58 -24.00 -6.62
C LYS A 221 9.72 -24.24 -7.87
N GLY A 222 8.49 -24.72 -7.71
CA GLY A 222 7.68 -25.17 -8.83
C GLY A 222 8.00 -26.62 -9.28
N PRO A 223 7.53 -27.03 -10.48
CA PRO A 223 6.80 -26.20 -11.44
C PRO A 223 5.45 -25.74 -10.90
N TRP A 224 5.01 -24.56 -11.34
CA TRP A 224 3.76 -23.94 -10.90
C TRP A 224 2.63 -24.28 -11.87
N THR A 225 1.55 -24.85 -11.34
CA THR A 225 0.32 -25.11 -12.11
C THR A 225 -0.62 -23.92 -11.92
N PRO A 226 -1.00 -23.18 -12.97
CA PRO A 226 -1.94 -22.07 -12.84
C PRO A 226 -3.35 -22.56 -12.50
N ALA A 227 -4.11 -21.76 -11.75
CA ALA A 227 -5.51 -22.05 -11.49
C ALA A 227 -6.32 -22.07 -12.80
N PRO A 228 -7.25 -23.03 -12.96
CA PRO A 228 -8.06 -23.15 -14.18
C PRO A 228 -9.06 -22.00 -14.36
N ASN A 229 -9.38 -21.27 -13.28
CA ASN A 229 -10.26 -20.10 -13.29
C ASN A 229 -9.50 -18.76 -13.32
N ASN A 230 -8.22 -18.74 -13.66
CA ASN A 230 -7.49 -17.48 -13.82
C ASN A 230 -8.08 -16.63 -14.97
N PRO A 231 -8.07 -15.29 -14.85
CA PRO A 231 -7.72 -14.54 -13.64
C PRO A 231 -8.80 -14.66 -12.56
N ILE A 232 -8.38 -14.83 -11.30
CA ILE A 232 -9.30 -15.00 -10.16
C ILE A 232 -9.95 -13.69 -9.73
N LEU A 233 -9.43 -12.54 -10.17
CA LEU A 233 -9.98 -11.22 -9.94
C LEU A 233 -9.65 -10.33 -11.14
N PHE A 234 -10.67 -9.92 -11.91
CA PHE A 234 -10.50 -9.00 -13.05
C PHE A 234 -11.83 -8.34 -13.45
N ASN A 235 -12.11 -7.15 -12.91
CA ASN A 235 -13.32 -6.39 -13.29
C ASN A 235 -13.29 -5.90 -14.74
N GLY A 236 -12.09 -5.73 -15.32
CA GLY A 236 -11.94 -5.32 -16.72
C GLY A 236 -12.53 -6.30 -17.73
N ALA A 237 -12.81 -7.56 -17.33
CA ALA A 237 -13.54 -8.53 -18.15
C ALA A 237 -14.95 -8.07 -18.53
N TYR A 238 -15.53 -7.14 -17.75
CA TYR A 238 -16.87 -6.58 -17.98
C TYR A 238 -16.83 -5.24 -18.73
N GLY A 239 -15.67 -4.81 -19.21
CA GLY A 239 -15.43 -3.51 -19.86
C GLY A 239 -14.92 -2.45 -18.89
N PHE A 240 -13.95 -1.65 -19.35
CA PHE A 240 -13.17 -0.71 -18.52
C PHE A 240 -13.96 0.51 -18.02
N ASP A 241 -15.15 0.75 -18.57
CA ASP A 241 -16.03 1.88 -18.20
C ASP A 241 -17.44 1.42 -17.78
N ASN A 242 -17.72 0.12 -17.80
CA ASN A 242 -19.06 -0.41 -17.51
C ASN A 242 -19.36 -0.55 -16.01
N LEU A 243 -18.31 -0.73 -15.20
CA LEU A 243 -18.40 -0.83 -13.75
C LEU A 243 -17.75 0.38 -13.10
N THR A 244 -18.30 0.83 -11.96
CA THR A 244 -17.70 1.88 -11.13
C THR A 244 -16.40 1.42 -10.49
N VAL A 245 -16.32 0.15 -10.07
CA VAL A 245 -15.11 -0.44 -9.48
C VAL A 245 -14.28 -1.04 -10.60
N GLN A 246 -13.05 -0.55 -10.78
CA GLN A 246 -12.14 -0.95 -11.86
C GLN A 246 -10.71 -1.16 -11.34
N SER A 247 -9.82 -1.65 -12.20
CA SER A 247 -8.40 -1.90 -11.89
C SER A 247 -8.20 -2.84 -10.69
N THR A 248 -9.02 -3.89 -10.59
CA THR A 248 -9.00 -4.84 -9.47
C THR A 248 -7.79 -5.77 -9.54
N GLY A 249 -6.89 -5.69 -8.56
CA GLY A 249 -5.68 -6.51 -8.55
C GLY A 249 -4.83 -6.34 -7.30
N HIS A 250 -3.59 -6.83 -7.31
CA HIS A 250 -2.66 -6.75 -6.18
C HIS A 250 -3.27 -7.30 -4.88
N ALA A 251 -3.82 -8.51 -4.95
CA ALA A 251 -4.55 -9.13 -3.86
C ALA A 251 -3.64 -9.77 -2.80
N THR A 252 -4.10 -9.79 -1.56
CA THR A 252 -3.52 -10.54 -0.43
C THR A 252 -4.64 -11.31 0.27
N PHE A 253 -4.41 -12.57 0.61
CA PHE A 253 -5.42 -13.42 1.26
C PHE A 253 -5.24 -13.46 2.77
N VAL A 254 -6.35 -13.64 3.48
CA VAL A 254 -6.35 -13.91 4.92
C VAL A 254 -7.41 -14.95 5.27
N GLU A 255 -7.03 -15.86 6.17
CA GLU A 255 -7.95 -16.79 6.82
C GLU A 255 -8.31 -16.24 8.21
N THR A 256 -9.59 -16.22 8.54
CA THR A 256 -10.09 -15.83 9.87
C THR A 256 -9.92 -16.93 10.90
N SER A 257 -10.06 -16.62 12.19
CA SER A 257 -10.06 -17.64 13.25
C SER A 257 -11.22 -18.65 13.16
N ARG A 258 -12.23 -18.39 12.33
CA ARG A 258 -13.36 -19.31 12.06
C ARG A 258 -13.16 -20.16 10.80
N GLY A 259 -12.08 -19.96 10.05
CA GLY A 259 -11.82 -20.66 8.78
C GLY A 259 -12.45 -20.00 7.55
N ASP A 260 -13.13 -18.85 7.69
CA ASP A 260 -13.57 -18.05 6.55
C ASP A 260 -12.36 -17.41 5.86
N TRP A 261 -12.35 -17.36 4.53
CA TRP A 261 -11.27 -16.74 3.76
C TRP A 261 -11.72 -15.45 3.07
N TYR A 262 -10.84 -14.45 3.05
CA TYR A 262 -11.05 -13.16 2.42
C TYR A 262 -9.83 -12.74 1.60
N ALA A 263 -10.05 -11.94 0.56
CA ALA A 263 -9.00 -11.27 -0.20
C ALA A 263 -9.13 -9.76 -0.01
N THR A 264 -8.05 -9.08 0.37
CA THR A 264 -7.92 -7.62 0.22
C THR A 264 -7.20 -7.32 -1.09
N PHE A 265 -7.58 -6.26 -1.80
CA PHE A 265 -7.00 -5.91 -3.09
C PHE A 265 -7.16 -4.42 -3.38
N ILE A 266 -6.43 -3.89 -4.35
CA ILE A 266 -6.69 -2.53 -4.83
C ILE A 266 -7.80 -2.52 -5.86
N ALA A 267 -8.58 -1.43 -5.86
CA ALA A 267 -9.37 -1.04 -7.00
C ALA A 267 -9.50 0.49 -7.04
N ARG A 268 -10.07 1.01 -8.13
CA ARG A 268 -10.41 2.43 -8.28
C ARG A 268 -11.91 2.58 -8.40
N ARG A 269 -12.47 3.63 -7.80
CA ARG A 269 -13.79 4.14 -8.20
C ARG A 269 -13.64 5.07 -9.40
N LYS A 270 -13.98 4.56 -10.59
CA LYS A 270 -13.96 5.33 -11.84
C LYS A 270 -15.26 6.14 -11.95
N ILE A 271 -15.12 7.46 -11.98
CA ILE A 271 -16.21 8.43 -12.12
C ILE A 271 -15.89 9.29 -13.34
N ASN A 272 -16.76 9.23 -14.36
CA ASN A 272 -16.57 9.94 -15.63
C ASN A 272 -15.16 9.74 -16.22
N GLY A 273 -14.67 8.50 -16.22
CA GLY A 273 -13.36 8.14 -16.78
C GLY A 273 -12.16 8.43 -15.86
N THR A 274 -12.35 9.01 -14.68
CA THR A 274 -11.26 9.40 -13.75
C THR A 274 -11.40 8.73 -12.39
N SER A 275 -10.34 8.73 -11.57
CA SER A 275 -10.34 8.16 -10.21
C SER A 275 -9.80 9.17 -9.19
N PRO A 276 -10.60 10.20 -8.80
CA PRO A 276 -10.11 11.31 -7.97
C PRO A 276 -9.70 10.91 -6.55
N LEU A 277 -10.11 9.72 -6.08
CA LEU A 277 -9.73 9.18 -4.78
C LEU A 277 -8.51 8.26 -4.84
N GLY A 278 -7.93 8.07 -6.03
CA GLY A 278 -6.80 7.20 -6.27
C GLY A 278 -7.18 5.71 -6.19
N ARG A 279 -6.19 4.88 -5.83
CA ARG A 279 -6.34 3.44 -5.62
C ARG A 279 -6.72 3.20 -4.15
N GLU A 280 -7.84 2.51 -3.96
CA GLU A 280 -8.45 2.25 -2.64
C GLU A 280 -8.36 0.76 -2.31
N THR A 281 -8.46 0.42 -1.02
CA THR A 281 -8.48 -0.99 -0.58
C THR A 281 -9.91 -1.50 -0.57
N PHE A 282 -10.13 -2.60 -1.29
CA PHE A 282 -11.36 -3.38 -1.29
C PHE A 282 -11.12 -4.74 -0.66
N MET A 283 -12.20 -5.42 -0.28
CA MET A 283 -12.15 -6.80 0.19
C MET A 283 -13.34 -7.59 -0.36
N THR A 284 -13.15 -8.90 -0.52
CA THR A 284 -14.19 -9.85 -0.93
C THR A 284 -13.96 -11.22 -0.28
N THR A 285 -14.96 -12.09 -0.34
CA THR A 285 -14.88 -13.47 0.17
C THR A 285 -14.14 -14.38 -0.80
N ILE A 286 -13.57 -15.46 -0.26
CA ILE A 286 -12.98 -16.55 -1.01
C ILE A 286 -13.68 -17.85 -0.62
N GLU A 287 -14.18 -18.56 -1.62
CA GLU A 287 -14.62 -19.95 -1.47
C GLU A 287 -13.55 -20.88 -2.07
N TRP A 288 -13.27 -22.00 -1.42
CA TRP A 288 -12.31 -22.99 -1.94
C TRP A 288 -13.06 -24.16 -2.58
N LYS A 289 -12.82 -24.40 -3.86
CA LYS A 289 -13.39 -25.52 -4.61
C LYS A 289 -12.29 -26.29 -5.34
N ASP A 290 -12.23 -27.60 -5.13
CA ASP A 290 -11.21 -28.49 -5.73
C ASP A 290 -9.76 -27.99 -5.50
N GLY A 291 -9.54 -27.33 -4.35
CA GLY A 291 -8.27 -26.73 -3.96
C GLY A 291 -7.91 -25.44 -4.71
N TRP A 292 -8.87 -24.74 -5.32
CA TRP A 292 -8.67 -23.43 -5.96
C TRP A 292 -9.58 -22.37 -5.35
N PRO A 293 -9.11 -21.11 -5.23
CA PRO A 293 -9.92 -20.03 -4.70
C PRO A 293 -10.89 -19.48 -5.77
N ILE A 294 -12.12 -19.27 -5.36
CA ILE A 294 -13.18 -18.59 -6.11
C ILE A 294 -13.50 -17.30 -5.35
N LEU A 295 -13.15 -16.15 -5.92
CA LEU A 295 -13.43 -14.84 -5.31
C LEU A 295 -14.83 -14.39 -5.71
N ASN A 296 -15.58 -13.85 -4.76
CA ASN A 296 -16.92 -13.27 -4.98
C ASN A 296 -17.87 -14.13 -5.82
N GLU A 297 -17.84 -15.47 -5.69
CA GLU A 297 -18.63 -16.39 -6.52
C GLU A 297 -18.43 -16.21 -8.05
N ASN A 298 -17.26 -15.73 -8.51
CA ASN A 298 -16.99 -15.31 -9.90
C ASN A 298 -17.87 -14.15 -10.41
N LYS A 299 -18.48 -13.37 -9.52
CA LYS A 299 -19.22 -12.14 -9.87
C LYS A 299 -18.25 -10.94 -9.89
N PRO A 300 -18.52 -9.90 -10.69
CA PRO A 300 -17.73 -8.68 -10.64
C PRO A 300 -17.78 -8.05 -9.24
N ILE A 301 -16.73 -7.33 -8.86
CA ILE A 301 -16.74 -6.57 -7.61
C ILE A 301 -17.57 -5.29 -7.81
N LEU A 302 -18.58 -5.07 -6.95
CA LEU A 302 -19.40 -3.86 -6.93
C LEU A 302 -19.25 -3.10 -5.61
N LEU A 303 -19.53 -1.79 -5.61
CA LEU A 303 -19.27 -0.90 -4.46
C LEU A 303 -20.19 -1.15 -3.24
N SER A 304 -21.38 -1.69 -3.47
CA SER A 304 -22.48 -1.75 -2.49
C SER A 304 -22.88 -3.16 -2.07
N GLU A 305 -22.00 -4.14 -2.23
CA GLU A 305 -22.25 -5.52 -1.80
C GLU A 305 -21.75 -5.73 -0.37
N SER A 306 -22.63 -6.23 0.51
CA SER A 306 -22.21 -6.87 1.76
C SER A 306 -21.68 -8.26 1.42
N PHE A 307 -20.61 -8.71 2.07
CA PHE A 307 -19.98 -9.99 1.74
C PHE A 307 -19.65 -10.81 2.99
N GLY A 308 -19.91 -12.12 2.88
CA GLY A 308 -19.70 -13.07 3.95
C GLY A 308 -20.58 -12.82 5.18
N THR A 309 -20.03 -13.09 6.36
CA THR A 309 -20.69 -12.84 7.66
C THR A 309 -20.13 -11.60 8.38
N THR A 310 -19.33 -10.82 7.67
CA THR A 310 -18.72 -9.58 8.17
C THR A 310 -19.83 -8.55 8.43
N PRO A 311 -19.89 -7.92 9.61
CA PRO A 311 -20.88 -6.88 9.86
C PRO A 311 -20.64 -5.69 8.91
N ASP A 312 -21.71 -5.02 8.48
CA ASP A 312 -21.56 -3.75 7.78
C ASP A 312 -20.86 -2.71 8.68
N GLN A 313 -20.16 -1.76 8.05
CA GLN A 313 -19.58 -0.62 8.76
C GLN A 313 -20.62 0.12 9.59
N LYS A 314 -20.26 0.45 10.84
CA LYS A 314 -21.19 1.06 11.79
C LYS A 314 -21.34 2.56 11.53
N TYR A 315 -22.39 2.94 10.79
CA TYR A 315 -22.84 4.34 10.56
C TYR A 315 -21.74 5.24 9.95
N PRO A 316 -22.09 6.34 9.26
CA PRO A 316 -21.05 7.28 8.83
C PRO A 316 -20.33 7.82 10.07
N PRO A 317 -18.99 7.82 10.11
CA PRO A 317 -18.26 8.38 11.23
C PRO A 317 -18.59 9.87 11.39
N ALA A 318 -18.53 10.36 12.63
CA ALA A 318 -18.73 11.79 12.89
C ALA A 318 -17.75 12.64 12.05
N PRO A 319 -18.14 13.86 11.62
CA PRO A 319 -17.24 14.74 10.91
C PRO A 319 -15.94 14.93 11.68
N PHE A 320 -14.81 14.70 11.01
CA PHE A 320 -13.51 14.90 11.63
C PHE A 320 -13.26 16.39 11.87
N ARG A 321 -12.88 16.75 13.10
CA ARG A 321 -12.49 18.10 13.47
C ARG A 321 -11.24 18.06 14.33
N ASP A 322 -10.15 18.64 13.83
CA ASP A 322 -8.93 18.86 14.60
C ASP A 322 -8.85 20.33 15.03
N THR A 323 -8.73 20.56 16.33
CA THR A 323 -8.50 21.91 16.89
C THR A 323 -7.04 22.13 17.24
N PHE A 324 -6.18 21.14 16.98
CA PHE A 324 -4.74 21.16 17.21
C PHE A 324 -4.39 21.51 18.65
N ARG A 325 -5.16 21.01 19.62
CA ARG A 325 -4.89 21.21 21.06
C ARG A 325 -3.72 20.37 21.57
N SER A 326 -3.55 19.18 20.99
CA SER A 326 -2.41 18.31 21.27
C SER A 326 -1.12 18.90 20.72
N LYS A 327 0.02 18.63 21.38
CA LYS A 327 1.37 18.95 20.88
C LYS A 327 1.84 18.03 19.75
N VAL A 328 1.10 16.94 19.53
CA VAL A 328 1.30 15.97 18.45
C VAL A 328 0.04 16.00 17.59
N VAL A 329 0.20 16.21 16.29
CA VAL A 329 -0.93 16.18 15.34
C VAL A 329 -1.49 14.77 15.23
N ASP A 330 -2.78 14.66 14.93
CA ASP A 330 -3.43 13.37 14.67
C ASP A 330 -2.67 12.56 13.59
N SER A 331 -2.58 11.25 13.75
CA SER A 331 -1.78 10.36 12.89
C SER A 331 -2.26 10.30 11.44
N SER A 332 -3.46 10.82 11.16
CA SER A 332 -4.00 10.91 9.81
C SER A 332 -3.59 12.17 9.03
N TRP A 333 -2.74 13.02 9.62
CA TRP A 333 -2.04 14.11 8.92
C TRP A 333 -0.70 13.65 8.36
N TYR A 334 -0.41 14.06 7.13
CA TYR A 334 0.80 13.71 6.38
C TYR A 334 1.51 14.99 5.94
N GLN A 335 2.81 14.90 5.69
CA GLN A 335 3.60 15.88 4.97
C GLN A 335 3.97 15.31 3.61
N LEU A 336 4.30 16.20 2.68
CA LEU A 336 4.99 15.83 1.45
C LEU A 336 6.47 15.64 1.78
N ARG A 337 6.98 14.45 1.49
CA ARG A 337 8.37 14.02 1.68
C ARG A 337 8.80 14.08 3.14
N THR A 338 10.03 13.66 3.39
CA THR A 338 10.58 13.65 4.75
C THR A 338 11.09 15.03 5.12
N PRO A 339 10.63 15.62 6.23
CA PRO A 339 11.05 16.97 6.61
C PRO A 339 12.52 17.00 7.03
N TYR A 340 13.27 18.00 6.55
CA TYR A 340 14.64 18.28 7.02
C TYR A 340 14.66 18.83 8.44
N THR A 341 13.65 19.64 8.77
CA THR A 341 13.49 20.29 10.07
C THR A 341 12.00 20.36 10.42
N LYS A 342 11.69 20.58 11.69
CA LYS A 342 10.31 20.78 12.13
C LYS A 342 9.75 22.09 11.56
N ASN A 343 8.85 21.99 10.59
CA ASN A 343 8.23 23.12 9.88
C ASN A 343 6.79 23.45 10.34
N TYR A 344 6.28 22.78 11.37
CA TYR A 344 5.03 23.17 12.04
C TYR A 344 5.07 22.89 13.55
N ARG A 345 4.18 23.55 14.29
CA ARG A 345 3.94 23.32 15.72
C ARG A 345 2.44 23.39 16.00
N SER A 346 1.88 22.38 16.65
CA SER A 346 0.49 22.40 17.14
C SER A 346 0.44 22.87 18.60
N GLY A 347 -0.74 23.30 19.04
CA GLY A 347 -0.99 23.78 20.41
C GLY A 347 -0.40 25.18 20.68
N THR A 348 -0.27 26.04 19.68
CA THR A 348 0.46 27.31 19.78
C THR A 348 -0.39 28.48 20.28
N HIS A 349 -1.62 28.64 19.79
CA HIS A 349 -2.51 29.75 20.11
C HIS A 349 -3.41 29.40 21.31
N GLY A 350 -2.90 29.64 22.52
CA GLY A 350 -3.61 29.35 23.78
C GLY A 350 -3.93 27.85 23.94
N ASN A 351 -2.97 26.99 23.60
CA ASN A 351 -3.11 25.53 23.53
C ASN A 351 -4.12 25.05 22.47
N SER A 352 -4.30 25.79 21.37
CA SER A 352 -5.05 25.37 20.18
C SER A 352 -4.38 25.91 18.91
N GLY A 353 -4.75 25.36 17.75
CA GLY A 353 -4.24 25.81 16.46
C GLY A 353 -2.88 25.23 16.09
N ILE A 354 -2.54 25.39 14.81
CA ILE A 354 -1.27 24.97 14.23
C ILE A 354 -0.59 26.19 13.62
N THR A 355 0.71 26.30 13.83
CA THR A 355 1.56 27.34 13.24
C THR A 355 2.57 26.68 12.32
N PHE A 356 2.61 27.10 11.07
CA PHE A 356 3.62 26.70 10.10
C PHE A 356 4.81 27.66 10.17
N ALA A 357 6.02 27.12 10.10
CA ALA A 357 7.23 27.88 9.88
C ALA A 357 7.47 27.93 8.35
N PRO A 358 7.18 29.06 7.69
CA PRO A 358 7.30 29.16 6.24
C PRO A 358 8.74 28.91 5.80
N ASN A 359 8.90 28.27 4.66
CA ASN A 359 10.19 28.00 4.04
C ASN A 359 10.16 28.41 2.56
N VAL A 360 11.23 28.10 1.82
CA VAL A 360 11.39 28.52 0.40
C VAL A 360 10.62 27.65 -0.58
N PHE A 361 9.94 26.59 -0.10
CA PHE A 361 9.27 25.61 -0.95
C PHE A 361 7.76 25.81 -0.94
N SER A 362 7.18 25.80 -2.13
CA SER A 362 5.75 25.76 -2.38
C SER A 362 5.24 24.31 -2.54
N LEU A 363 3.93 24.15 -2.71
CA LEU A 363 3.34 22.86 -3.09
C LEU A 363 3.75 22.42 -4.50
N SER A 364 4.20 23.34 -5.35
CA SER A 364 4.67 23.04 -6.71
C SER A 364 6.12 22.58 -6.78
N ASP A 365 6.83 22.56 -5.64
CA ASP A 365 8.22 22.14 -5.56
C ASP A 365 8.33 20.66 -5.16
N ARG A 366 9.33 19.96 -5.70
CA ARG A 366 9.66 18.57 -5.35
C ARG A 366 10.41 18.46 -4.02
N ASP A 367 9.97 19.21 -3.02
CA ASP A 367 10.61 19.26 -1.70
C ASP A 367 9.52 19.27 -0.60
N THR A 368 9.86 19.70 0.62
CA THR A 368 9.01 19.67 1.82
C THR A 368 8.49 21.07 2.13
N PRO A 369 7.35 21.50 1.54
CA PRO A 369 6.71 22.75 1.91
C PRO A 369 6.23 22.71 3.37
N ALA A 370 6.01 23.90 3.96
CA ALA A 370 5.41 24.03 5.27
C ALA A 370 3.89 23.74 5.22
N ALA A 371 3.54 22.47 5.05
CA ALA A 371 2.17 22.00 4.89
C ALA A 371 1.93 20.67 5.63
N ILE A 372 0.66 20.44 5.99
CA ILE A 372 0.13 19.12 6.34
C ILE A 372 -1.09 18.84 5.47
N LEU A 373 -1.25 17.58 5.08
CA LEU A 373 -2.28 17.10 4.17
C LEU A 373 -3.03 15.93 4.82
N ARG A 374 -4.30 15.76 4.45
CA ARG A 374 -5.12 14.62 4.85
C ARG A 374 -5.77 14.05 3.61
N LYS A 375 -5.86 12.73 3.54
CA LYS A 375 -6.51 12.02 2.42
C LYS A 375 -7.95 12.53 2.24
N GLN A 376 -8.33 12.88 1.01
CA GLN A 376 -9.73 13.12 0.64
C GLN A 376 -10.49 11.79 0.86
N LYS A 377 -11.56 11.81 1.67
CA LYS A 377 -12.28 10.58 2.09
C LYS A 377 -13.55 10.27 1.30
N SER A 378 -14.03 11.21 0.50
CA SER A 378 -15.28 11.06 -0.26
C SER A 378 -15.25 11.93 -1.51
N LEU A 379 -15.99 11.51 -2.54
CA LEU A 379 -16.26 12.33 -3.72
C LEU A 379 -17.08 13.58 -3.37
N ASN A 380 -17.90 13.48 -2.32
CA ASN A 380 -18.69 14.57 -1.79
C ASN A 380 -18.26 14.84 -0.34
N MET A 381 -17.46 15.87 -0.14
CA MET A 381 -17.02 16.32 1.19
C MET A 381 -16.78 17.82 1.23
N THR A 382 -16.83 18.37 2.43
CA THR A 382 -16.41 19.75 2.72
C THR A 382 -15.17 19.70 3.59
N PHE A 383 -14.13 20.43 3.17
CA PHE A 383 -12.97 20.73 4.01
C PHE A 383 -12.95 22.23 4.27
N SER A 384 -12.79 22.62 5.53
CA SER A 384 -12.66 24.01 5.93
C SER A 384 -11.61 24.15 7.02
N ALA A 385 -10.93 25.30 7.03
CA ALA A 385 -9.99 25.68 8.06
C ALA A 385 -10.22 27.17 8.39
N SER A 386 -9.92 27.54 9.64
CA SER A 386 -9.98 28.94 10.08
C SER A 386 -8.56 29.48 10.22
N LEU A 387 -8.26 30.54 9.47
CA LEU A 387 -7.00 31.27 9.64
C LEU A 387 -7.07 32.06 10.96
N LEU A 388 -6.17 31.75 11.89
CA LEU A 388 -6.05 32.48 13.15
C LEU A 388 -5.27 33.79 12.94
N PRO A 389 -5.48 34.82 13.78
CA PRO A 389 -4.75 36.07 13.69
C PRO A 389 -3.23 35.86 13.75
N SER A 390 -2.49 36.49 12.84
CA SER A 390 -1.03 36.48 12.87
C SER A 390 -0.51 37.71 13.62
N THR A 391 0.64 37.57 14.28
CA THR A 391 1.31 38.71 14.96
C THR A 391 2.00 39.65 13.97
N LYS A 392 2.18 39.22 12.71
CA LYS A 392 2.80 39.98 11.63
C LYS A 392 2.04 39.71 10.32
N PRO A 393 1.87 40.69 9.43
CA PRO A 393 1.34 40.43 8.09
C PRO A 393 2.29 39.48 7.33
N LEU A 394 1.73 38.73 6.38
CA LEU A 394 2.53 37.95 5.44
C LEU A 394 3.34 38.90 4.53
N GLY A 395 4.57 38.52 4.22
CA GLY A 395 5.38 39.20 3.21
C GLY A 395 4.84 38.96 1.80
N TYR A 396 5.31 39.73 0.82
CA TYR A 396 4.78 39.73 -0.56
C TYR A 396 4.90 38.39 -1.30
N LEU A 397 5.77 37.46 -0.86
CA LEU A 397 5.94 36.10 -1.40
C LEU A 397 5.42 35.01 -0.45
N GLN A 398 4.73 35.39 0.61
CA GLN A 398 4.21 34.44 1.60
C GLN A 398 2.71 34.27 1.41
N SER A 399 2.26 33.02 1.36
CA SER A 399 0.85 32.66 1.34
C SER A 399 0.55 31.63 2.44
N ILE A 400 -0.70 31.58 2.86
CA ILE A 400 -1.22 30.57 3.78
C ILE A 400 -2.65 30.23 3.39
N GLY A 401 -2.98 28.96 3.31
CA GLY A 401 -4.27 28.59 2.76
C GLY A 401 -4.61 27.12 2.88
N ILE A 402 -5.58 26.72 2.06
CA ILE A 402 -6.02 25.34 1.86
C ILE A 402 -5.68 24.95 0.43
N SER A 403 -5.27 23.70 0.23
CA SER A 403 -5.03 23.14 -1.10
C SER A 403 -5.76 21.81 -1.29
N VAL A 404 -6.31 21.62 -2.49
CA VAL A 404 -6.64 20.30 -3.02
C VAL A 404 -5.44 19.84 -3.85
N TYR A 405 -4.62 18.96 -3.27
CA TYR A 405 -3.34 18.56 -3.82
C TYR A 405 -3.40 17.14 -4.41
N LEU A 406 -2.92 16.99 -5.66
CA LEU A 406 -2.70 15.68 -6.31
C LEU A 406 -1.21 15.45 -6.58
N SER A 407 -0.50 16.46 -7.09
CA SER A 407 0.94 16.41 -7.38
C SER A 407 1.54 17.81 -7.38
N GLU A 408 2.87 17.90 -7.48
CA GLU A 408 3.56 19.19 -7.66
C GLU A 408 3.16 19.93 -8.95
N PHE A 409 2.50 19.24 -9.88
CA PHE A 409 2.02 19.81 -11.14
C PHE A 409 0.52 20.10 -11.13
N GLN A 410 -0.22 19.56 -10.15
CA GLN A 410 -1.68 19.55 -10.14
C GLN A 410 -2.18 19.74 -8.71
N HIS A 411 -2.47 20.98 -8.36
CA HIS A 411 -3.13 21.36 -7.12
C HIS A 411 -3.93 22.66 -7.32
N GLN A 412 -4.91 22.90 -6.46
CA GLN A 412 -5.72 24.12 -6.45
C GLN A 412 -5.74 24.71 -5.05
N ASP A 413 -5.40 25.99 -4.95
CA ASP A 413 -5.13 26.65 -3.68
C ASP A 413 -6.08 27.83 -3.44
N ILE A 414 -6.46 28.04 -2.18
CA ILE A 414 -7.18 29.22 -1.69
C ILE A 414 -6.43 29.77 -0.49
N GLY A 415 -5.88 30.98 -0.56
CA GLY A 415 -5.10 31.58 0.52
C GLY A 415 -4.46 32.92 0.18
#